data_AF-A0A395W5F8-F1
#
_entry.id   AF-A0A395W5F8-F1
#
_cell.length_a   1.000
_cell.length_b   1.000
_cell.length_c   1.000
_cell.angle_alpha   90.00
_cell.angle_beta   90.00
_cell.angle_gamma   90.00
#
_symmetry.space_group_name_H-M   'P 1'
#
loop_
_entity.id
_entity.type
_entity.pdbx_description
1 polymer ?
#
loop_
_entity_poly.entity_id
_entity_poly.type
_entity_poly.pdbx_seq_one_letter_code
_entity_poly.pdbx_strand_id
1 'polypeptide(L)'
;MSEQELKNLQIYIGKRNQNQTDEQVIDHIKKINDETPLTQEEWHKLIFPSCNNGQVEILKFVLSHIQSLNNVKEYMIHTVYGRNENINENRIVVLKEFIKYLTDNKEECLNETMINAGWFGETEIVKFLIKNGANKGYKNQNDLGLLECSERVEKQFKDSSLKEFLKNNQ
;
A
#
# COMPACT_ATOMS: atom_id res chain seq x y z
N MET A 1 -4.51 -8.09 23.31
CA MET A 1 -3.21 -8.76 23.56
C MET A 1 -2.18 -7.74 24.03
N SER A 2 -1.02 -8.17 24.54
CA SER A 2 0.09 -7.25 24.86
C SER A 2 0.72 -6.65 23.59
N GLU A 3 1.41 -5.51 23.72
CA GLU A 3 2.09 -4.86 22.60
C GLU A 3 3.11 -5.79 21.91
N GLN A 4 3.83 -6.60 22.70
CA GLN A 4 4.80 -7.54 22.17
C GLN A 4 4.15 -8.69 21.40
N GLU A 5 3.01 -9.21 21.87
CA GLU A 5 2.25 -10.24 21.15
C GLU A 5 1.70 -9.69 19.83
N LEU A 6 1.18 -8.46 19.84
CA LEU A 6 0.70 -7.81 18.61
C LEU A 6 1.82 -7.62 17.60
N LYS A 7 2.99 -7.16 18.07
CA LYS A 7 4.18 -7.02 17.23
C LYS A 7 4.61 -8.36 16.64
N ASN A 8 4.57 -9.44 17.41
CA ASN A 8 4.87 -10.79 16.91
C ASN A 8 3.87 -11.21 15.83
N LEU A 9 2.58 -10.92 16.00
CA LEU A 9 1.55 -11.19 14.99
C LEU A 9 1.78 -10.38 13.71
N GLN A 10 2.12 -9.10 13.83
CA GLN A 10 2.46 -8.26 12.67
C GLN A 10 3.69 -8.79 11.91
N ILE A 11 4.72 -9.27 12.62
CA ILE A 11 5.89 -9.91 12.01
C ILE A 11 5.49 -11.22 11.33
N TYR A 12 4.64 -12.03 11.96
CA TYR A 12 4.14 -13.29 11.40
C TYR A 12 3.38 -13.08 10.09
N ILE A 13 2.65 -11.97 9.95
CA ILE A 13 2.00 -11.56 8.69
C ILE A 13 3.03 -11.03 7.69
N GLY A 14 3.80 -10.00 8.06
CA GLY A 14 4.59 -9.20 7.12
C GLY A 14 5.98 -9.74 6.78
N LYS A 15 6.56 -10.61 7.60
CA LYS A 15 7.89 -11.22 7.40
C LYS A 15 7.83 -12.75 7.42
N ARG A 16 6.76 -13.30 6.87
CA ARG A 16 6.54 -14.75 6.83
C ARG A 16 7.58 -15.49 5.98
N ASN A 17 7.79 -16.75 6.31
CA ASN A 17 8.63 -17.65 5.52
C ASN A 17 7.99 -17.90 4.14
N GLN A 18 8.81 -18.11 3.10
CA GLN A 18 8.32 -18.32 1.72
C GLN A 18 7.33 -19.48 1.56
N ASN A 19 7.38 -20.47 2.45
CA ASN A 19 6.51 -21.65 2.42
C ASN A 19 5.16 -21.44 3.11
N GLN A 20 4.93 -20.28 3.73
CA GLN A 20 3.73 -20.01 4.51
C GLN A 20 2.63 -19.43 3.62
N THR A 21 1.49 -20.11 3.54
CA THR A 21 0.36 -19.69 2.70
C THR A 21 -0.48 -18.60 3.36
N ASP A 22 -1.30 -17.89 2.57
CA ASP A 22 -2.28 -16.92 3.10
C ASP A 22 -3.26 -17.60 4.07
N GLU A 23 -3.70 -18.82 3.75
CA GLU A 23 -4.59 -19.63 4.59
C GLU A 23 -3.97 -19.91 5.97
N GLN A 24 -2.70 -20.33 6.01
CA GLN A 24 -1.99 -20.57 7.27
C GLN A 24 -1.86 -19.30 8.12
N VAL A 25 -1.63 -18.13 7.49
CA VAL A 25 -1.60 -16.85 8.20
C VAL A 25 -2.98 -16.53 8.78
N ILE A 26 -4.04 -16.66 7.96
CA ILE A 26 -5.40 -16.37 8.36
C ILE A 26 -5.85 -17.28 9.51
N ASP A 27 -5.55 -18.58 9.44
CA ASP A 27 -5.91 -19.53 10.50
C ASP A 27 -5.16 -19.26 11.81
N HIS A 28 -3.92 -18.78 11.72
CA HIS A 28 -3.20 -18.32 12.90
C HIS A 28 -3.85 -17.08 13.53
N ILE A 29 -4.25 -16.09 12.72
CA ILE A 29 -4.97 -14.90 13.21
C ILE A 29 -6.31 -15.31 13.85
N LYS A 30 -7.08 -16.22 13.23
CA LYS A 30 -8.33 -16.74 13.78
C LYS A 30 -8.10 -17.40 15.13
N LYS A 31 -7.11 -18.29 15.25
CA LYS A 31 -6.79 -18.96 16.51
C LYS A 31 -6.49 -17.95 17.63
N ILE A 32 -5.69 -16.93 17.35
CA ILE A 32 -5.41 -15.86 18.31
C ILE A 32 -6.68 -15.13 18.71
N ASN A 33 -7.51 -14.76 17.73
CA ASN A 33 -8.74 -14.02 17.97
C ASN A 33 -9.81 -14.84 18.72
N ASP A 34 -9.85 -16.17 18.52
CA ASP A 34 -10.75 -17.07 19.25
C ASP A 34 -10.33 -17.23 20.71
N GLU A 35 -9.02 -17.26 20.99
CA GLU A 35 -8.47 -17.33 22.35
C GLU A 35 -8.55 -15.98 23.08
N THR A 36 -8.30 -14.88 22.38
CA THR A 36 -8.32 -13.52 22.89
C THR A 36 -8.78 -12.56 21.79
N PRO A 37 -10.08 -12.17 21.78
CA PRO A 37 -10.63 -11.32 20.74
C PRO A 37 -9.84 -10.04 20.53
N LEU A 38 -9.48 -9.78 19.27
CA LEU A 38 -8.78 -8.58 18.86
C LEU A 38 -9.74 -7.39 18.89
N THR A 39 -9.27 -6.30 19.48
CA THR A 39 -9.93 -5.00 19.46
C THR A 39 -9.90 -4.40 18.05
N GLN A 40 -10.76 -3.41 17.79
CA GLN A 40 -10.74 -2.68 16.52
C GLN A 40 -9.37 -2.02 16.26
N GLU A 41 -8.72 -1.48 17.29
CA GLU A 41 -7.38 -0.90 17.17
C GLU A 41 -6.33 -1.94 16.74
N GLU A 42 -6.38 -3.14 17.32
CA GLU A 42 -5.49 -4.24 16.95
C GLU A 42 -5.72 -4.71 15.52
N TRP A 43 -6.98 -4.86 15.08
CA TRP A 43 -7.29 -5.17 13.69
C TRP A 43 -6.73 -4.13 12.71
N HIS A 44 -6.85 -2.83 13.01
CA HIS A 44 -6.26 -1.78 12.19
C HIS A 44 -4.73 -1.89 12.11
N LYS A 45 -4.07 -2.31 13.18
CA LYS A 45 -2.61 -2.52 13.21
C LYS A 45 -2.17 -3.70 12.34
N LEU A 46 -3.06 -4.64 11.99
CA LEU A 46 -2.76 -5.76 11.08
C LEU A 46 -2.85 -5.37 9.59
N ILE A 47 -3.35 -4.17 9.26
CA ILE A 47 -3.42 -3.68 7.87
C ILE A 47 -2.01 -3.47 7.29
N PHE A 48 -1.15 -2.73 8.01
CA PHE A 48 0.20 -2.37 7.56
C PHE A 48 1.03 -3.55 7.02
N PRO A 49 1.22 -4.66 7.76
CA PRO A 49 2.03 -5.79 7.27
C PRO A 49 1.45 -6.46 6.01
N SER A 50 0.16 -6.28 5.72
CA SER A 50 -0.51 -6.83 4.53
C SER A 50 -0.30 -5.97 3.28
N CYS A 51 -0.05 -4.66 3.45
CA CYS A 51 -0.06 -3.69 2.36
C CYS A 51 1.19 -3.77 1.46
N ASN A 52 2.37 -3.52 2.01
CA ASN A 52 3.61 -3.36 1.24
C ASN A 52 3.97 -4.65 0.46
N ASN A 53 3.69 -5.80 1.04
CA ASN A 53 3.94 -7.11 0.41
C ASN A 53 2.83 -7.55 -0.56
N GLY A 54 1.78 -6.75 -0.76
CA GLY A 54 0.67 -7.12 -1.64
C GLY A 54 -0.09 -8.38 -1.18
N GLN A 55 -0.28 -8.56 0.13
CA GLN A 55 -0.96 -9.73 0.70
C GLN A 55 -2.48 -9.56 0.62
N VAL A 56 -3.02 -9.71 -0.58
CA VAL A 56 -4.42 -9.38 -0.91
C VAL A 56 -5.43 -10.14 -0.04
N GLU A 57 -5.28 -11.47 0.09
CA GLU A 57 -6.30 -12.28 0.77
C GLU A 57 -6.27 -12.05 2.30
N ILE A 58 -5.08 -11.87 2.87
CA ILE A 58 -4.92 -11.51 4.28
C ILE A 58 -5.51 -10.11 4.53
N LEU A 59 -5.26 -9.14 3.65
CA LEU A 59 -5.83 -7.79 3.78
C LEU A 59 -7.36 -7.84 3.78
N LYS A 60 -7.98 -8.56 2.83
CA LYS A 60 -9.44 -8.70 2.77
C LYS A 60 -10.00 -9.33 4.04
N PHE A 61 -9.34 -10.36 4.56
CA PHE A 61 -9.72 -10.99 5.83
C PHE A 61 -9.60 -10.02 7.02
N VAL A 62 -8.52 -9.24 7.11
CA VAL A 62 -8.36 -8.22 8.15
C VAL A 62 -9.46 -7.15 8.03
N LEU A 63 -9.72 -6.65 6.83
CA LEU A 63 -10.75 -5.63 6.58
C LEU A 63 -12.16 -6.12 6.91
N SER A 64 -12.46 -7.42 6.74
CA SER A 64 -13.78 -7.96 7.08
C SER A 64 -14.10 -7.94 8.59
N HIS A 65 -13.09 -7.69 9.44
CA HIS A 65 -13.25 -7.57 10.89
C HIS A 65 -13.22 -6.11 11.38
N ILE A 66 -13.06 -5.15 10.47
CA ILE A 66 -13.00 -3.73 10.77
C ILE A 66 -14.36 -3.09 10.50
N GLN A 67 -14.93 -2.46 11.52
CA GLN A 67 -16.26 -1.85 11.44
C GLN A 67 -16.24 -0.51 10.70
N SER A 68 -15.16 0.26 10.86
CA SER A 68 -14.96 1.55 10.19
C SER A 68 -13.48 1.72 9.92
N LEU A 69 -13.15 2.09 8.68
CA LEU A 69 -11.76 2.29 8.26
C LEU A 69 -11.43 3.79 8.28
N ASN A 70 -10.50 4.18 9.15
CA ASN A 70 -9.92 5.51 9.16
C ASN A 70 -8.52 5.47 8.53
N ASN A 71 -7.92 6.61 8.20
CA ASN A 71 -6.51 6.70 7.77
C ASN A 71 -6.19 5.91 6.47
N VAL A 72 -7.14 5.87 5.52
CA VAL A 72 -6.99 5.15 4.24
C VAL A 72 -5.77 5.65 3.46
N LYS A 73 -5.49 6.96 3.51
CA LYS A 73 -4.34 7.60 2.85
C LYS A 73 -3.02 6.98 3.32
N GLU A 74 -2.85 6.79 4.62
CA GLU A 74 -1.66 6.23 5.24
C GLU A 74 -1.44 4.78 4.80
N TYR A 75 -2.50 3.98 4.69
CA TYR A 75 -2.41 2.60 4.19
C TYR A 75 -2.06 2.54 2.70
N MET A 76 -2.63 3.43 1.89
CA MET A 76 -2.30 3.54 0.47
C MET A 76 -0.84 3.94 0.24
N ILE A 77 -0.34 4.94 0.98
CA ILE A 77 1.07 5.35 0.92
C ILE A 77 1.98 4.20 1.37
N HIS A 78 1.62 3.48 2.44
CA HIS A 78 2.41 2.34 2.91
C HIS A 78 2.44 1.19 1.90
N THR A 79 1.37 1.00 1.12
CA THR A 79 1.30 -0.03 0.06
C THR A 79 2.36 0.17 -1.01
N VAL A 80 2.74 1.41 -1.29
CA VAL A 80 3.70 1.78 -2.34
C VAL A 80 5.09 2.10 -1.79
N TYR A 81 5.35 1.78 -0.51
CA TYR A 81 6.62 2.10 0.15
C TYR A 81 7.73 1.14 -0.26
N GLY A 82 8.73 1.65 -0.99
CA GLY A 82 9.88 0.88 -1.46
C GLY A 82 9.65 0.23 -2.83
N ARG A 83 10.73 0.12 -3.60
CA ARG A 83 10.72 -0.43 -4.96
C ARG A 83 10.69 -1.96 -4.97
N ASN A 84 9.66 -2.54 -5.58
CA ASN A 84 9.51 -3.98 -5.85
C ASN A 84 8.49 -4.23 -6.97
N GLU A 85 8.95 -4.17 -8.22
CA GLU A 85 8.08 -4.32 -9.40
C GLU A 85 7.40 -5.69 -9.49
N ASN A 86 8.02 -6.73 -8.93
CA ASN A 86 7.52 -8.11 -8.98
C ASN A 86 6.16 -8.30 -8.27
N ILE A 87 5.77 -7.35 -7.42
CA ILE A 87 4.50 -7.42 -6.66
C ILE A 87 3.57 -6.25 -6.98
N ASN A 88 3.84 -5.48 -8.04
CA ASN A 88 3.01 -4.33 -8.40
C ASN A 88 1.57 -4.72 -8.73
N GLU A 89 1.35 -5.88 -9.35
CA GLU A 89 -0.02 -6.37 -9.61
C GLU A 89 -0.79 -6.54 -8.29
N ASN A 90 -0.18 -7.20 -7.31
CA ASN A 90 -0.78 -7.41 -5.99
C ASN A 90 -0.98 -6.09 -5.23
N ARG A 91 0.01 -5.20 -5.24
CA ARG A 91 -0.10 -3.86 -4.63
C ARG A 91 -1.21 -3.03 -5.29
N ILE A 92 -1.40 -3.14 -6.61
CA ILE A 92 -2.52 -2.52 -7.31
C ILE A 92 -3.86 -3.10 -6.83
N VAL A 93 -3.95 -4.40 -6.59
CA VAL A 93 -5.17 -5.00 -6.01
C VAL A 93 -5.43 -4.48 -4.60
N VAL A 94 -4.40 -4.34 -3.77
CA VAL A 94 -4.49 -3.69 -2.44
C VAL A 94 -5.01 -2.26 -2.57
N LEU A 95 -4.44 -1.45 -3.48
CA LEU A 95 -4.89 -0.07 -3.71
C LEU A 95 -6.34 -0.01 -4.19
N LYS A 96 -6.77 -0.93 -5.08
CA LYS A 96 -8.18 -1.04 -5.50
C LYS A 96 -9.11 -1.29 -4.32
N GLU A 97 -8.67 -2.08 -3.34
CA GLU A 97 -9.45 -2.33 -2.13
C GLU A 97 -9.60 -1.04 -1.31
N PHE A 98 -8.50 -0.31 -1.05
CA PHE A 98 -8.54 0.94 -0.30
C PHE A 98 -9.32 2.06 -0.98
N ILE A 99 -9.27 2.16 -2.32
CA ILE A 99 -9.99 3.18 -3.08
C ILE A 99 -11.51 3.13 -2.83
N LYS A 100 -12.08 1.96 -2.49
CA LYS A 100 -13.51 1.81 -2.16
C LYS A 100 -13.92 2.57 -0.89
N TYR A 101 -12.96 2.86 0.00
CA TYR A 101 -13.19 3.54 1.27
C TYR A 101 -12.87 5.04 1.21
N LEU A 102 -12.41 5.54 0.06
CA LEU A 102 -12.17 6.97 -0.13
C LEU A 102 -13.50 7.72 -0.29
N THR A 103 -13.63 8.84 0.42
CA THR A 103 -14.78 9.74 0.34
C THR A 103 -14.35 11.05 -0.34
N ASP A 104 -14.60 12.20 0.29
CA ASP A 104 -14.39 13.52 -0.32
C ASP A 104 -12.91 13.86 -0.57
N ASN A 105 -11.99 13.15 0.08
CA ASN A 105 -10.54 13.34 -0.04
C ASN A 105 -9.87 12.44 -1.09
N LYS A 106 -10.65 11.84 -2.00
CA LYS A 106 -10.14 10.86 -2.98
C LYS A 106 -8.97 11.38 -3.82
N GLU A 107 -9.09 12.57 -4.41
CA GLU A 107 -8.04 13.13 -5.26
C GLU A 107 -6.73 13.35 -4.47
N GLU A 108 -6.81 13.95 -3.29
CA GLU A 108 -5.65 14.17 -2.42
C GLU A 108 -4.96 12.85 -2.05
N CYS A 109 -5.73 11.83 -1.67
CA CYS A 109 -5.18 10.51 -1.33
C CYS A 109 -4.46 9.86 -2.52
N LEU A 110 -5.06 9.95 -3.71
CA LEU A 110 -4.46 9.42 -4.94
C LEU A 110 -3.19 10.19 -5.32
N ASN A 111 -3.20 11.51 -5.20
CA ASN A 111 -2.07 12.38 -5.50
C ASN A 111 -0.88 12.10 -4.60
N GLU A 112 -1.07 12.05 -3.28
CA GLU A 112 0.00 11.76 -2.33
C GLU A 112 0.56 10.34 -2.52
N THR A 113 -0.31 9.36 -2.76
CA THR A 113 0.12 7.98 -3.07
C THR A 113 0.92 7.94 -4.38
N MET A 114 0.52 8.73 -5.38
CA MET A 114 1.18 8.81 -6.69
C MET A 114 2.59 9.40 -6.58
N ILE A 115 2.78 10.45 -5.78
CA ILE A 115 4.11 11.02 -5.53
C ILE A 115 5.02 10.00 -4.84
N ASN A 116 4.51 9.27 -3.84
CA ASN A 116 5.27 8.21 -3.16
C ASN A 116 5.65 7.06 -4.11
N ALA A 117 4.71 6.57 -4.93
CA ALA A 117 5.00 5.55 -5.95
C ALA A 117 6.05 6.06 -6.96
N GLY A 118 5.92 7.31 -7.41
CA GLY A 118 6.87 7.96 -8.32
C GLY A 118 8.26 8.08 -7.70
N TRP A 119 8.36 8.41 -6.41
CA TRP A 119 9.64 8.51 -5.70
C TRP A 119 10.43 7.20 -5.71
N PHE A 120 9.74 6.06 -5.61
CA PHE A 120 10.34 4.73 -5.67
C PHE A 120 10.49 4.18 -7.10
N GLY A 121 9.97 4.88 -8.11
CA GLY A 121 10.04 4.46 -9.51
C GLY A 121 9.00 3.41 -9.90
N GLU A 122 7.92 3.26 -9.13
CA GLU A 122 6.87 2.27 -9.38
C GLU A 122 5.94 2.71 -10.52
N THR A 123 6.48 2.73 -11.74
CA THR A 123 5.84 3.33 -12.93
C THR A 123 4.45 2.75 -13.21
N GLU A 124 4.25 1.44 -13.06
CA GLU A 124 2.94 0.80 -13.28
C GLU A 124 1.90 1.22 -12.22
N ILE A 125 2.32 1.41 -10.97
CA ILE A 125 1.45 1.94 -9.92
C ILE A 125 1.10 3.40 -10.21
N VAL A 126 2.06 4.22 -10.65
CA VAL A 126 1.80 5.61 -11.05
C VAL A 126 0.76 5.69 -12.18
N LYS A 127 0.91 4.87 -13.23
CA LYS A 127 -0.07 4.77 -14.32
C LYS A 127 -1.46 4.39 -13.80
N PHE A 128 -1.53 3.40 -12.91
CA PHE A 128 -2.78 3.00 -12.28
C PHE A 128 -3.43 4.15 -11.49
N LEU A 129 -2.68 4.89 -10.69
CA LEU A 129 -3.20 5.99 -9.87
C LEU A 129 -3.73 7.14 -10.75
N ILE A 130 -3.00 7.52 -11.81
CA ILE A 130 -3.46 8.54 -12.78
C ILE A 130 -4.77 8.10 -13.45
N LYS A 131 -4.86 6.84 -13.87
CA LYS A 131 -6.08 6.27 -14.47
C LYS A 131 -7.28 6.33 -13.51
N ASN A 132 -7.05 6.37 -12.20
CA ASN A 132 -8.10 6.42 -11.17
C ASN A 132 -8.39 7.83 -10.64
N GLY A 133 -7.77 8.87 -11.23
CA GLY A 133 -8.04 10.27 -10.93
C GLY A 133 -6.92 11.03 -10.22
N ALA A 134 -5.72 10.45 -10.07
CA ALA A 134 -4.57 11.23 -9.62
C ALA A 134 -4.19 12.29 -10.67
N ASN A 135 -3.97 13.52 -10.23
CA ASN A 135 -3.53 14.63 -11.06
C ASN A 135 -2.03 14.52 -11.35
N LYS A 136 -1.67 14.22 -12.61
CA LYS A 136 -0.27 14.12 -13.07
C LYS A 136 0.58 15.37 -12.79
N GLY A 137 -0.04 16.55 -12.69
CA GLY A 137 0.60 17.83 -12.42
C GLY A 137 0.61 18.21 -10.93
N TYR A 138 0.14 17.33 -10.04
CA TYR A 138 0.18 17.56 -8.61
C TYR A 138 1.62 17.73 -8.10
N LYS A 139 1.79 18.68 -7.18
CA LYS A 139 2.99 18.84 -6.38
C LYS A 139 2.60 18.86 -4.91
N ASN A 140 3.35 18.13 -4.09
CA ASN A 140 3.11 18.13 -2.65
C ASN A 140 3.65 19.42 -1.99
N GLN A 141 3.51 19.52 -0.66
CA GLN A 141 3.98 20.65 0.14
C GLN A 141 5.48 20.98 0.02
N ASN A 142 6.30 20.04 -0.47
CA ASN A 142 7.74 20.22 -0.69
C ASN A 142 8.06 20.54 -2.17
N ASP A 143 7.08 20.95 -2.96
CA ASP A 143 7.16 21.18 -4.42
C ASP A 143 7.59 19.92 -5.22
N LEU A 144 7.45 18.73 -4.63
CA LEU A 144 7.79 17.47 -5.27
C LEU A 144 6.64 17.00 -6.17
N GLY A 145 6.87 16.96 -7.47
CA GLY A 145 5.98 16.41 -8.49
C GLY A 145 6.54 15.15 -9.16
N LEU A 146 5.79 14.60 -10.12
CA LEU A 146 6.21 13.41 -10.87
C LEU A 146 7.46 13.64 -11.74
N LEU A 147 7.68 14.86 -12.23
CA LEU A 147 8.86 15.17 -13.03
C LEU A 147 10.13 15.03 -12.18
N GLU A 148 10.16 15.65 -11.01
CA GLU A 148 11.28 15.60 -10.06
C GLU A 148 11.52 14.14 -9.59
N CYS A 149 10.44 13.39 -9.31
CA CYS A 149 10.52 11.97 -9.02
C CYS A 149 11.16 11.17 -10.17
N SER A 150 10.77 11.44 -11.43
CA SER A 150 11.27 10.72 -12.59
C SER A 150 12.76 10.95 -12.84
N GLU A 151 13.25 12.18 -12.66
CA GLU A 151 14.67 12.51 -12.80
C GLU A 151 15.51 11.85 -11.71
N ARG A 152 15.00 11.84 -10.47
CA ARG A 152 15.64 11.13 -9.36
C ARG A 152 15.73 9.63 -9.64
N VAL A 153 14.65 9.00 -10.08
CA VAL A 153 14.58 7.56 -10.39
C VAL A 153 15.56 7.20 -11.51
N GLU A 154 15.59 7.99 -12.59
CA GLU A 154 16.55 7.83 -13.69
C GLU A 154 18.00 7.92 -13.18
N LYS A 155 18.30 8.91 -12.33
CA LYS A 155 19.66 9.09 -11.79
C LYS A 155 20.07 7.96 -10.84
N GLN A 156 19.20 7.63 -9.89
CA GLN A 156 19.49 6.71 -8.78
C GLN A 156 19.38 5.25 -9.18
N PHE A 157 18.34 4.89 -9.93
CA PHE A 157 18.04 3.50 -10.28
C PHE A 157 18.35 3.16 -11.74
N LYS A 158 18.80 4.14 -12.55
CA LYS A 158 19.05 3.97 -13.99
C LYS A 158 17.81 3.52 -14.76
N ASP A 159 16.66 3.98 -14.31
CA ASP A 159 15.36 3.64 -14.86
C ASP A 159 14.66 4.90 -15.40
N SER A 160 14.50 4.97 -16.72
CA SER A 160 13.85 6.08 -17.43
C SER A 160 12.35 5.86 -17.62
N SER A 161 11.77 4.74 -17.19
CA SER A 161 10.39 4.33 -17.51
C SER A 161 9.36 5.40 -17.13
N LEU A 162 9.46 5.96 -15.93
CA LEU A 162 8.55 7.02 -15.49
C LEU A 162 8.73 8.30 -16.31
N LYS A 163 9.97 8.68 -16.63
CA LYS A 163 10.28 9.88 -17.41
C LYS A 163 9.79 9.77 -18.85
N GLU A 164 9.96 8.60 -19.45
CA GLU A 164 9.44 8.27 -20.79
C GLU A 164 7.91 8.29 -20.81
N PHE A 165 7.27 7.70 -19.80
CA PHE A 165 5.83 7.76 -19.64
C PHE A 165 5.34 9.22 -19.58
N LEU A 166 5.98 10.08 -18.79
CA LEU A 166 5.60 11.49 -18.67
C LEU A 166 5.76 12.25 -19.99
N LYS A 167 6.84 12.03 -20.74
CA LYS A 167 7.06 12.67 -22.06
C LYS A 167 6.01 12.27 -23.09
N ASN A 168 5.63 11.00 -23.12
CA ASN A 168 4.69 10.47 -24.12
C ASN A 168 3.23 10.84 -23.85
N ASN A 169 2.92 11.38 -22.66
CA ASN A 169 1.56 11.74 -22.23
C ASN A 169 1.44 13.23 -21.89
N GLN A 170 2.27 14.09 -22.52
CA GLN A 170 2.16 15.55 -22.42
C GLN A 170 1.01 16.08 -23.27
#